data_AF-A0A2U1XSZ9-F1
#
_entry.id   AF-A0A2U1XSZ9-F1
#
_cell.length_a   1.000
_cell.length_b   1.000
_cell.length_c   1.000
_cell.angle_alpha   90.00
_cell.angle_beta   90.00
_cell.angle_gamma   90.00
#
_symmetry.space_group_name_H-M   'P 1'
#
loop_
_entity.id
_entity.type
_entity.pdbx_description
1 polymer ?
#
loop_
_entity_poly.entity_id
_entity_poly.type
_entity_poly.pdbx_seq_one_letter_code
_entity_poly.pdbx_strand_id
1 'polypeptide(L)'
;MRREDLLEHYERELLYVRRAGEAFARSYPKIARRLALGPDQAADPNVERLIESFAFLTGRLQLNLDREFPRFTEALLGILHPQLVAPVPPMGIAQMEPAAGNGQLTGGFTVPRGTALHALAEGSARCRFRTAYDVTLWPLALTEAAVEPTERYDFIDGGEAASVLRLRLETCNQVFENLPVESLRLFLNGEPVLNAALHELLLCGMVEVVYLMPGKPPVRLRGDDLLRPVGFEPDQTVLPHPRHAQPAYGLLQEYFEFPQKFDFYDLTLPQGRLSGTVVDVLILVSRPLPNRLTVRRDCFRLGCTPIVNLFTRSAEPVRLNHKRTSYRVVADAMRERTTEIHSVLEVTGMRDADGARRSYVPLFSFQHASADADPRGFWLAAREPTQREDMPGTDVYLSLHHLDLDPAEPADETLLVRVACTNRGLAEQVPAGAVLMIEEAAPIASIRCLNKPTAGRPAPIGGTSAWKLVSHLSVNHLSLTGDPEGLRALQAILGLYAPDDVMAQNQLRGLNALSSRPVLHRIGQDAWRGFVRGLELTLDIDERNFVGTSPLVFGGVLSRFLGLYVNVNAFAQLRLRSVQRGGIWKTWPRLAGNQPVL
;
A
#
# COMPACT_ATOMS: atom_id res chain seq x y z
N MET A 1 -28.09 -8.72 -6.81
CA MET A 1 -28.86 -7.46 -6.72
C MET A 1 -29.28 -7.29 -5.27
N ARG A 2 -28.79 -6.28 -4.54
CA ARG A 2 -29.30 -6.03 -3.18
C ARG A 2 -30.77 -5.63 -3.31
N ARG A 3 -31.66 -6.38 -2.64
CA ARG A 3 -33.11 -6.21 -2.77
C ARG A 3 -33.58 -4.85 -2.23
N GLU A 4 -32.82 -4.29 -1.29
CA GLU A 4 -33.10 -3.01 -0.62
C GLU A 4 -32.95 -1.81 -1.59
N ASP A 5 -31.89 -1.75 -2.41
CA ASP A 5 -31.68 -0.64 -3.36
C ASP A 5 -32.83 -0.51 -4.37
N LEU A 6 -33.35 -1.64 -4.88
CA LEU A 6 -34.44 -1.62 -5.87
C LEU A 6 -35.75 -1.18 -5.24
N LEU A 7 -35.99 -1.52 -3.98
CA LEU A 7 -37.19 -1.09 -3.26
C LEU A 7 -37.22 0.43 -3.12
N GLU A 8 -36.11 1.06 -2.72
CA GLU A 8 -36.02 2.52 -2.60
C GLU A 8 -36.29 3.22 -3.93
N HIS A 9 -35.72 2.72 -5.03
CA HIS A 9 -35.93 3.30 -6.36
C HIS A 9 -37.37 3.09 -6.84
N TYR A 10 -37.94 1.92 -6.57
CA TYR A 10 -39.34 1.63 -6.85
C TYR A 10 -40.29 2.57 -6.08
N GLU A 11 -40.08 2.75 -4.78
CA GLU A 11 -40.89 3.63 -3.94
C GLU A 11 -40.78 5.10 -4.38
N ARG A 12 -39.56 5.55 -4.73
CA ARG A 12 -39.30 6.88 -5.26
C ARG A 12 -40.05 7.12 -6.58
N GLU A 13 -39.98 6.17 -7.50
CA GLU A 13 -40.67 6.25 -8.80
C GLU A 13 -42.18 6.17 -8.65
N LEU A 14 -42.69 5.31 -7.77
CA LEU A 14 -44.12 5.21 -7.47
C LEU A 14 -44.67 6.53 -6.92
N LEU A 15 -43.94 7.15 -5.99
CA LEU A 15 -44.29 8.46 -5.45
C LEU A 15 -44.23 9.55 -6.53
N TYR A 16 -43.21 9.52 -7.39
CA TYR A 16 -43.08 10.46 -8.51
C TYR A 16 -44.27 10.35 -9.47
N VAL A 17 -44.62 9.14 -9.92
CA VAL A 17 -45.73 8.90 -10.84
C VAL A 17 -47.05 9.34 -10.23
N ARG A 18 -47.27 9.09 -8.93
CA ARG A 18 -48.46 9.58 -8.21
C ARG A 18 -48.54 11.10 -8.18
N ARG A 19 -47.47 11.80 -7.78
CA ARG A 19 -47.42 13.27 -7.77
C ARG A 19 -47.60 13.88 -9.16
N ALA A 20 -47.00 13.28 -10.17
CA ALA A 20 -47.16 13.69 -11.56
C ALA A 20 -48.62 13.48 -12.03
N GLY A 21 -49.23 12.36 -11.64
CA GLY A 21 -50.64 12.06 -11.89
C GLY A 21 -51.59 13.08 -11.24
N GLU A 22 -51.33 13.47 -9.99
CA GLU A 22 -52.09 14.51 -9.30
C GLU A 22 -51.98 15.86 -10.00
N ALA A 23 -50.78 16.29 -10.35
CA ALA A 23 -50.53 17.53 -11.06
C ALA A 23 -51.27 17.53 -12.42
N PHE A 24 -51.18 16.42 -13.15
CA PHE A 24 -51.91 16.22 -14.41
C PHE A 24 -53.43 16.27 -14.21
N ALA A 25 -53.95 15.66 -13.14
CA ALA A 25 -55.38 15.66 -12.84
C ALA A 25 -55.92 17.06 -12.51
N ARG A 26 -55.13 17.90 -11.84
CA ARG A 26 -55.46 19.32 -11.61
C ARG A 26 -55.51 20.11 -12.91
N SER A 27 -54.54 19.90 -13.80
CA SER A 27 -54.47 20.61 -15.08
C SER A 27 -55.51 20.12 -16.10
N TYR A 28 -55.88 18.84 -16.08
CA TYR A 28 -56.79 18.22 -17.04
C TYR A 28 -57.88 17.34 -16.40
N PRO A 29 -58.85 17.93 -15.66
CA PRO A 29 -59.81 17.17 -14.86
C PRO A 29 -60.72 16.23 -15.68
N LYS A 30 -61.07 16.61 -16.91
CA LYS A 30 -61.91 15.80 -17.80
C LYS A 30 -61.23 14.50 -18.24
N ILE A 31 -59.91 14.54 -18.45
CA ILE A 31 -59.12 13.38 -18.88
C ILE A 31 -58.82 12.48 -17.68
N ALA A 32 -58.43 13.06 -16.54
CA ALA A 32 -58.15 12.30 -15.32
C ALA A 32 -59.36 11.53 -14.79
N ARG A 33 -60.59 12.07 -14.92
CA ARG A 33 -61.83 11.35 -14.59
C ARG A 33 -62.04 10.08 -15.44
N ARG A 34 -61.56 10.06 -16.69
CA ARG A 34 -61.65 8.86 -17.55
C ARG A 34 -60.62 7.80 -17.18
N LEU A 35 -59.49 8.23 -16.61
CA LEU A 35 -58.39 7.37 -16.18
C LEU A 35 -58.49 6.94 -14.70
N ALA A 36 -59.54 7.39 -13.99
CA ALA A 36 -59.79 7.09 -12.58
C ALA A 36 -58.58 7.35 -11.65
N LEU A 37 -57.77 8.37 -11.97
CA LEU A 37 -56.60 8.77 -11.18
C LEU A 37 -57.07 9.53 -9.92
N GLY A 38 -56.95 8.88 -8.76
CA GLY A 38 -57.17 9.48 -7.44
C GLY A 38 -55.89 10.08 -6.84
N PRO A 39 -56.00 10.82 -5.72
CA PRO A 39 -54.85 11.45 -5.05
C PRO A 39 -53.85 10.44 -4.46
N ASP A 40 -54.32 9.33 -3.89
CA ASP A 40 -53.44 8.32 -3.25
C ASP A 40 -53.33 6.99 -4.00
N GLN A 41 -54.43 6.51 -4.60
CA GLN A 41 -54.52 5.28 -5.39
C GLN A 41 -55.49 5.45 -6.55
N ALA A 42 -55.22 4.77 -7.66
CA ALA A 42 -56.19 4.65 -8.75
C ALA A 42 -57.39 3.81 -8.28
N ALA A 43 -58.60 4.23 -8.64
CA ALA A 43 -59.81 3.51 -8.23
C ALA A 43 -59.97 2.16 -8.95
N ASP A 44 -59.31 1.97 -10.08
CA ASP A 44 -59.26 0.69 -10.82
C ASP A 44 -57.99 -0.10 -10.41
N PRO A 45 -58.14 -1.30 -9.81
CA PRO A 45 -57.02 -2.14 -9.42
C PRO A 45 -56.08 -2.52 -10.57
N ASN A 46 -56.57 -2.59 -11.82
CA ASN A 46 -55.72 -2.89 -12.98
C ASN A 46 -54.84 -1.69 -13.36
N VAL A 47 -55.38 -0.47 -13.23
CA VAL A 47 -54.62 0.76 -13.45
C VAL A 47 -53.57 0.94 -12.36
N GLU A 48 -53.92 0.65 -11.11
CA GLU A 48 -52.95 0.69 -10.00
C GLU A 48 -51.81 -0.31 -10.24
N ARG A 49 -52.12 -1.56 -10.61
CA ARG A 49 -51.11 -2.57 -10.95
C ARG A 49 -50.24 -2.17 -12.15
N LEU A 50 -50.80 -1.45 -13.12
CA LEU A 50 -50.03 -0.90 -14.24
C LEU A 50 -49.05 0.17 -13.76
N ILE A 51 -49.49 1.06 -12.87
CA ILE A 51 -48.66 2.11 -12.26
C ILE A 51 -47.53 1.50 -11.43
N GLU A 52 -47.84 0.50 -10.60
CA GLU A 52 -46.84 -0.25 -9.82
C GLU A 52 -45.84 -0.97 -10.76
N SER A 53 -46.33 -1.65 -11.80
CA SER A 53 -45.45 -2.32 -12.77
C SER A 53 -44.56 -1.33 -13.53
N PHE A 54 -45.10 -0.16 -13.89
CA PHE A 54 -44.35 0.90 -14.54
C PHE A 54 -43.27 1.47 -13.61
N ALA A 55 -43.62 1.80 -12.36
CA ALA A 55 -42.69 2.27 -11.34
C ALA A 55 -41.59 1.24 -11.05
N PHE A 56 -41.90 -0.06 -11.09
CA PHE A 56 -40.91 -1.12 -10.94
C PHE A 56 -39.91 -1.15 -12.11
N LEU A 57 -40.41 -1.03 -13.35
CA LEU A 57 -39.57 -1.00 -14.54
C LEU A 57 -38.70 0.27 -14.60
N THR A 58 -39.29 1.44 -14.33
CA THR A 58 -38.54 2.71 -14.32
C THR A 58 -37.59 2.78 -13.14
N GLY A 59 -37.98 2.29 -11.96
CA GLY A 59 -37.10 2.20 -10.79
C GLY A 59 -35.87 1.34 -11.06
N ARG A 60 -36.06 0.22 -11.77
CA ARG A 60 -34.95 -0.61 -12.23
C ARG A 60 -34.06 0.11 -13.26
N LEU A 61 -34.65 0.89 -14.16
CA LEU A 61 -33.89 1.69 -15.14
C LEU A 61 -33.08 2.79 -14.46
N GLN A 62 -33.68 3.53 -13.52
CA GLN A 62 -32.98 4.54 -12.72
C GLN A 62 -31.85 3.92 -11.91
N LEU A 63 -32.09 2.80 -11.25
CA LEU A 63 -31.05 2.07 -10.53
C LEU A 63 -29.89 1.65 -11.44
N ASN A 64 -30.17 1.27 -12.69
CA ASN A 64 -29.12 0.94 -13.65
C ASN A 64 -28.34 2.18 -14.07
N LEU A 65 -29.00 3.30 -14.35
CA LEU A 65 -28.35 4.57 -14.69
C LEU A 65 -27.47 5.08 -13.54
N ASP A 66 -27.99 5.06 -12.31
CA ASP A 66 -27.26 5.48 -11.10
C ASP A 66 -26.02 4.60 -10.85
N ARG A 67 -26.02 3.34 -11.34
CA ARG A 67 -24.86 2.43 -11.29
C ARG A 67 -23.83 2.66 -12.39
N GLU A 68 -24.16 3.33 -13.49
CA GLU A 68 -23.20 3.59 -14.57
C GLU A 68 -22.22 4.71 -14.22
N PHE A 69 -22.66 5.75 -13.50
CA PHE A 69 -21.79 6.88 -13.15
C PHE A 69 -20.56 6.49 -12.30
N PRO A 70 -20.68 5.66 -11.24
CA PRO A 70 -19.52 5.15 -10.51
C PRO A 70 -18.49 4.45 -11.40
N ARG A 71 -18.91 3.68 -12.40
CA ARG A 71 -17.99 2.95 -13.29
C ARG A 71 -17.06 3.88 -14.06
N PHE A 72 -17.56 5.04 -14.48
CA PHE A 72 -16.73 6.05 -15.13
C PHE A 72 -15.69 6.63 -14.15
N THR A 73 -16.12 7.00 -12.95
CA THR A 73 -15.20 7.54 -11.93
C THR A 73 -14.18 6.51 -11.44
N GLU A 74 -14.58 5.24 -11.33
CA GLU A 74 -13.70 4.12 -10.99
C GLU A 74 -12.67 3.85 -12.08
N ALA A 75 -13.07 3.92 -13.35
CA ALA A 75 -12.12 3.80 -14.47
C ALA A 75 -11.10 4.94 -14.47
N LEU A 76 -11.54 6.18 -14.23
CA LEU A 76 -10.64 7.34 -14.09
C LEU A 76 -9.68 7.19 -12.90
N LEU A 77 -10.20 6.80 -11.74
CA LEU A 77 -9.37 6.50 -10.57
C LEU A 77 -8.42 5.33 -10.83
N GLY A 78 -8.83 4.31 -11.58
CA GLY A 78 -7.97 3.19 -11.96
C GLY A 78 -6.72 3.61 -12.74
N ILE A 79 -6.78 4.75 -13.43
CA ILE A 79 -5.64 5.32 -14.15
C ILE A 79 -4.84 6.26 -13.24
N LEU A 80 -5.52 7.17 -12.55
CA LEU A 80 -4.86 8.26 -11.81
C LEU A 80 -4.38 7.83 -10.41
N HIS A 81 -5.22 7.08 -9.70
CA HIS A 81 -5.04 6.64 -8.32
C HIS A 81 -5.48 5.17 -8.15
N PRO A 82 -4.84 4.22 -8.84
CA PRO A 82 -5.21 2.79 -8.85
C PRO A 82 -5.31 2.18 -7.44
N GLN A 83 -4.48 2.65 -6.51
CA GLN A 83 -4.50 2.26 -5.11
C GLN A 83 -5.84 2.47 -4.41
N LEU A 84 -6.68 3.41 -4.89
CA LEU A 84 -7.98 3.71 -4.28
C LEU A 84 -9.12 2.83 -4.78
N VAL A 85 -8.90 2.02 -5.82
CA VAL A 85 -9.90 1.12 -6.44
C VAL A 85 -9.44 -0.33 -6.49
N ALA A 86 -8.15 -0.60 -6.24
CA ALA A 86 -7.62 -1.95 -6.14
C ALA A 86 -7.94 -2.57 -4.76
N PRO A 87 -8.17 -3.89 -4.70
CA PRO A 87 -8.22 -4.60 -3.42
C PRO A 87 -6.84 -4.60 -2.76
N VAL A 88 -6.78 -4.57 -1.43
CA VAL A 88 -5.53 -4.66 -0.68
C VAL A 88 -5.26 -6.13 -0.34
N PRO A 89 -4.20 -6.75 -0.89
CA PRO A 89 -3.82 -8.11 -0.56
C PRO A 89 -3.30 -8.21 0.89
N PRO A 90 -3.53 -9.33 1.57
CA PRO A 90 -2.86 -9.66 2.84
C PRO A 90 -1.34 -9.56 2.74
N MET A 91 -0.71 -8.97 3.75
CA MET A 91 0.73 -8.76 3.85
C MET A 91 1.25 -9.28 5.20
N GLY A 92 2.50 -9.71 5.25
CA GLY A 92 3.14 -10.19 6.47
C GLY A 92 4.65 -9.99 6.42
N ILE A 93 5.35 -10.42 7.47
CA ILE A 93 6.81 -10.44 7.53
C ILE A 93 7.28 -11.89 7.52
N ALA A 94 8.14 -12.26 6.59
CA ALA A 94 8.82 -13.54 6.60
C ALA A 94 10.23 -13.39 7.18
N GLN A 95 10.63 -14.31 8.05
CA GLN A 95 12.02 -14.50 8.48
C GLN A 95 12.60 -15.71 7.75
N MET A 96 13.77 -15.52 7.15
CA MET A 96 14.57 -16.56 6.52
C MET A 96 15.81 -16.82 7.39
N GLU A 97 15.97 -18.05 7.83
CA GLU A 97 17.14 -18.47 8.59
C GLU A 97 18.15 -19.15 7.67
N PRO A 98 19.43 -18.70 7.65
CA PRO A 98 20.45 -19.33 6.82
C PRO A 98 20.68 -20.78 7.27
N ALA A 99 21.01 -21.66 6.32
CA ALA A 99 21.33 -23.05 6.64
C ALA A 99 22.61 -23.14 7.51
N ALA A 100 22.46 -23.57 8.76
CA ALA A 100 23.58 -23.78 9.67
C ALA A 100 24.22 -25.15 9.39
N GLY A 101 25.35 -25.15 8.68
CA GLY A 101 26.13 -26.36 8.39
C GLY A 101 27.49 -26.02 7.78
N ASN A 102 28.47 -26.90 7.98
CA ASN A 102 29.82 -26.76 7.43
C ASN A 102 29.77 -26.68 5.89
N GLY A 103 29.90 -25.46 5.34
CA GLY A 103 30.21 -25.23 3.92
C GLY A 103 29.08 -24.70 3.02
N GLN A 104 27.85 -24.44 3.48
CA GLN A 104 26.77 -24.00 2.58
C GLN A 104 26.64 -22.48 2.41
N LEU A 105 27.06 -21.69 3.41
CA LEU A 105 27.03 -20.23 3.34
C LEU A 105 28.32 -19.64 3.91
N THR A 106 29.28 -19.37 3.02
CA THR A 106 30.58 -18.73 3.36
C THR A 106 30.58 -17.22 3.12
N GLY A 107 29.53 -16.69 2.48
CA GLY A 107 29.35 -15.27 2.20
C GLY A 107 27.87 -14.89 2.24
N GLY A 108 27.53 -13.69 1.77
CA GLY A 108 26.13 -13.26 1.68
C GLY A 108 25.40 -13.98 0.55
N PHE A 109 24.19 -14.48 0.81
CA PHE A 109 23.29 -15.00 -0.21
C PHE A 109 22.05 -14.12 -0.30
N THR A 110 21.82 -13.49 -1.45
CA THR A 110 20.68 -12.61 -1.67
C THR A 110 19.48 -13.38 -2.22
N VAL A 111 18.37 -13.35 -1.49
CA VAL A 111 17.05 -13.74 -2.01
C VAL A 111 16.42 -12.50 -2.65
N PRO A 112 16.15 -12.53 -3.97
CA PRO A 112 15.57 -11.38 -4.66
C PRO A 112 14.15 -11.04 -4.18
N ARG A 113 13.77 -9.78 -4.38
CA ARG A 113 12.39 -9.31 -4.40
C ARG A 113 11.61 -10.08 -5.45
N GLY A 114 10.37 -10.44 -5.10
CA GLY A 114 9.45 -11.15 -5.98
C GLY A 114 9.60 -12.67 -5.96
N THR A 115 10.55 -13.22 -5.20
CA THR A 115 10.70 -14.67 -4.98
C THR A 115 9.40 -15.26 -4.44
N ALA A 116 8.93 -16.33 -5.09
CA ALA A 116 7.67 -16.97 -4.76
C ALA A 116 7.81 -17.85 -3.51
N LEU A 117 6.88 -17.67 -2.57
CA LEU A 117 6.76 -18.44 -1.34
C LEU A 117 5.37 -19.04 -1.24
N HIS A 118 5.22 -20.13 -0.49
CA HIS A 118 3.90 -20.68 -0.19
C HIS A 118 3.80 -21.23 1.22
N ALA A 119 2.65 -21.02 1.85
CA ALA A 119 2.27 -21.60 3.14
C ALA A 119 1.08 -22.54 2.96
N LEU A 120 0.88 -23.41 3.94
CA LEU A 120 -0.36 -24.14 4.10
C LEU A 120 -1.26 -23.36 5.06
N ALA A 121 -2.47 -23.04 4.61
CA ALA A 121 -3.53 -22.51 5.45
C ALA A 121 -4.33 -23.67 6.11
N GLU A 122 -5.32 -23.32 6.92
CA GLU A 122 -6.25 -24.31 7.49
C GLU A 122 -6.87 -25.19 6.39
N GLY A 123 -6.98 -26.50 6.63
CA GLY A 123 -7.44 -27.46 5.62
C GLY A 123 -6.42 -27.80 4.53
N SER A 124 -5.14 -27.47 4.72
CA SER A 124 -4.01 -27.79 3.81
C SER A 124 -4.11 -27.14 2.43
N ALA A 125 -4.89 -26.06 2.30
CA ALA A 125 -4.94 -25.29 1.06
C ALA A 125 -3.67 -24.45 0.90
N ARG A 126 -3.12 -24.43 -0.32
CA ARG A 126 -1.87 -23.74 -0.64
C ARG A 126 -2.12 -22.24 -0.81
N CYS A 127 -1.57 -21.44 0.11
CA CYS A 127 -1.56 -20.00 0.05
C CYS A 127 -0.22 -19.50 -0.52
N ARG A 128 -0.24 -18.54 -1.43
CA ARG A 128 0.95 -18.07 -2.17
C ARG A 128 1.31 -16.65 -1.77
N PHE A 129 2.59 -16.41 -1.54
CA PHE A 129 3.14 -15.10 -1.25
C PHE A 129 4.32 -14.81 -2.17
N ARG A 130 4.78 -13.57 -2.20
CA ARG A 130 6.05 -13.17 -2.79
C ARG A 130 6.80 -12.20 -1.89
N THR A 131 8.12 -12.24 -1.89
CA THR A 131 8.98 -11.28 -1.17
C THR A 131 8.82 -9.87 -1.75
N ALA A 132 8.84 -8.86 -0.89
CA ALA A 132 8.73 -7.47 -1.33
C ALA A 132 10.07 -6.75 -1.39
N TYR A 133 11.04 -7.13 -0.55
CA TYR A 133 12.41 -6.58 -0.55
C TYR A 133 13.41 -7.67 -0.89
N ASP A 134 14.53 -7.27 -1.49
CA ASP A 134 15.74 -8.08 -1.50
C ASP A 134 16.20 -8.31 -0.05
N VAL A 135 16.61 -9.55 0.26
CA VAL A 135 17.14 -9.91 1.58
C VAL A 135 18.44 -10.69 1.43
N THR A 136 19.52 -10.14 1.97
CA THR A 136 20.82 -10.81 2.02
C THR A 136 20.96 -11.59 3.32
N LEU A 137 21.09 -12.90 3.21
CA LEU A 137 21.34 -13.81 4.31
C LEU A 137 22.85 -13.88 4.54
N TRP A 138 23.25 -13.53 5.76
CA TRP A 138 24.63 -13.63 6.21
C TRP A 138 24.76 -14.78 7.21
N PRO A 139 25.93 -15.44 7.32
CA PRO A 139 26.20 -16.44 8.36
C PRO A 139 26.45 -15.76 9.72
N LEU A 140 25.50 -14.90 10.12
CA LEU A 140 25.49 -14.07 11.31
C LEU A 140 24.22 -14.34 12.11
N ALA A 141 24.35 -14.43 13.43
CA ALA A 141 23.26 -14.51 14.37
C ALA A 141 23.30 -13.31 15.32
N LEU A 142 22.13 -12.75 15.61
CA LEU A 142 21.97 -11.81 16.72
C LEU A 142 21.67 -12.63 17.99
N THR A 143 22.62 -12.70 18.92
CA THR A 143 22.53 -13.54 20.11
C THR A 143 21.99 -12.79 21.32
N GLU A 144 22.28 -11.49 21.44
CA GLU A 144 21.82 -10.66 22.54
C GLU A 144 21.41 -9.27 22.06
N ALA A 145 20.39 -8.69 22.71
CA ALA A 145 20.06 -7.27 22.59
C ALA A 145 19.61 -6.74 23.94
N ALA A 146 20.15 -5.60 24.36
CA ALA A 146 19.84 -4.97 25.64
C ALA A 146 20.06 -3.46 25.60
N VAL A 147 19.37 -2.73 26.47
CA VAL A 147 19.71 -1.34 26.79
C VAL A 147 20.53 -1.33 28.06
N GLU A 148 21.68 -0.65 28.01
CA GLU A 148 22.68 -0.63 29.07
C GLU A 148 23.07 0.81 29.43
N PRO A 149 23.44 1.06 30.70
CA PRO A 149 23.99 2.34 31.13
C PRO A 149 25.33 2.64 30.46
N THR A 150 25.64 3.92 30.24
CA THR A 150 26.91 4.35 29.63
C THR A 150 28.10 4.07 30.54
N GLU A 151 27.89 4.06 31.86
CA GLU A 151 28.90 3.78 32.90
C GLU A 151 29.49 2.38 32.82
N ARG A 152 28.85 1.47 32.07
CA ARG A 152 29.40 0.13 31.81
C ARG A 152 30.60 0.16 30.86
N TYR A 153 30.84 1.28 30.18
CA TYR A 153 31.84 1.41 29.14
C TYR A 153 32.77 2.58 29.45
N ASP A 154 33.96 2.27 29.94
CA ASP A 154 34.96 3.27 30.38
C ASP A 154 35.39 4.28 29.31
N PHE A 155 35.16 3.96 28.03
CA PHE A 155 35.52 4.79 26.89
C PHE A 155 34.38 5.73 26.43
N ILE A 156 33.20 5.62 27.02
CA ILE A 156 32.07 6.51 26.77
C ILE A 156 32.12 7.64 27.79
N ASP A 157 32.58 8.81 27.34
CA ASP A 157 32.54 10.01 28.17
C ASP A 157 31.06 10.44 28.33
N GLY A 158 30.59 10.63 29.55
CA GLY A 158 29.18 10.87 29.91
C GLY A 158 28.57 12.22 29.45
N GLY A 159 28.93 12.69 28.26
CA GLY A 159 28.49 13.98 27.70
C GLY A 159 27.22 13.88 26.85
N GLU A 160 27.28 13.21 25.71
CA GLU A 160 26.20 13.26 24.69
C GLU A 160 25.27 12.04 24.70
N ALA A 161 25.74 10.89 25.18
CA ALA A 161 24.96 9.65 25.25
C ALA A 161 24.36 9.46 26.64
N ALA A 162 23.06 9.17 26.70
CA ALA A 162 22.33 8.87 27.94
C ALA A 162 22.14 7.36 28.16
N SER A 163 22.15 6.55 27.09
CA SER A 163 22.10 5.09 27.19
C SER A 163 22.71 4.43 25.96
N VAL A 164 22.97 3.12 26.07
CA VAL A 164 23.56 2.31 25.00
C VAL A 164 22.60 1.19 24.63
N LEU A 165 22.19 1.13 23.36
CA LEU A 165 21.53 -0.06 22.80
C LEU A 165 22.61 -1.01 22.27
N ARG A 166 22.86 -2.09 23.01
CA ARG A 166 23.83 -3.14 22.62
C ARG A 166 23.13 -4.23 21.82
N LEU A 167 23.71 -4.59 20.68
CA LEU A 167 23.36 -5.73 19.84
C LEU A 167 24.60 -6.63 19.70
N ARG A 168 24.53 -7.89 20.15
CA ARG A 168 25.63 -8.85 20.00
C ARG A 168 25.44 -9.68 18.74
N LEU A 169 26.40 -9.58 17.83
CA LEU A 169 26.45 -10.35 16.59
C LEU A 169 27.53 -11.43 16.71
N GLU A 170 27.16 -12.64 16.33
CA GLU A 170 28.07 -13.80 16.31
C GLU A 170 28.05 -14.44 14.93
N THR A 171 29.23 -14.80 14.43
CA THR A 171 29.38 -15.59 13.20
C THR A 171 29.13 -17.07 13.47
N CYS A 172 28.52 -17.77 12.52
CA CYS A 172 28.21 -19.19 12.71
C CYS A 172 29.41 -20.12 12.47
N ASN A 173 30.20 -19.85 11.42
CA ASN A 173 31.20 -20.79 10.89
C ASN A 173 32.47 -20.10 10.32
N GLN A 174 32.64 -18.81 10.56
CA GLN A 174 33.76 -18.02 10.04
C GLN A 174 34.06 -16.81 10.92
N VAL A 175 34.94 -15.93 10.48
CA VAL A 175 35.29 -14.70 11.19
C VAL A 175 34.82 -13.48 10.40
N PHE A 176 34.58 -12.36 11.09
CA PHE A 176 34.10 -11.12 10.47
C PHE A 176 35.05 -10.58 9.39
N GLU A 177 36.35 -10.85 9.48
CA GLU A 177 37.34 -10.43 8.46
C GLU A 177 37.04 -10.99 7.06
N ASN A 178 36.43 -12.18 7.00
CA ASN A 178 36.13 -12.87 5.75
C ASN A 178 34.75 -12.51 5.19
N LEU A 179 33.98 -11.68 5.89
CA LEU A 179 32.63 -11.28 5.51
C LEU A 179 32.64 -9.93 4.81
N PRO A 180 32.29 -9.85 3.51
CA PRO A 180 32.14 -8.58 2.81
C PRO A 180 30.79 -7.92 3.14
N VAL A 181 30.46 -7.80 4.43
CA VAL A 181 29.22 -7.19 4.90
C VAL A 181 29.41 -5.68 5.10
N GLU A 182 28.76 -4.90 4.24
CA GLU A 182 28.78 -3.42 4.32
C GLU A 182 27.57 -2.88 5.11
N SER A 183 26.43 -3.55 4.96
CA SER A 183 25.19 -3.19 5.62
C SER A 183 24.45 -4.43 6.12
N LEU A 184 23.92 -4.32 7.33
CA LEU A 184 23.12 -5.36 7.97
C LEU A 184 21.71 -4.84 8.21
N ARG A 185 20.73 -5.47 7.56
CA ARG A 185 19.32 -5.14 7.72
C ARG A 185 18.76 -5.74 9.01
N LEU A 186 18.30 -4.88 9.90
CA LEU A 186 17.64 -5.20 11.17
C LEU A 186 16.12 -4.99 11.02
N PHE A 187 15.33 -5.93 11.51
CA PHE A 187 13.88 -5.78 11.66
C PHE A 187 13.50 -5.62 13.14
N LEU A 188 12.71 -4.59 13.46
CA LEU A 188 12.18 -4.35 14.80
C LEU A 188 10.95 -5.25 15.04
N ASN A 189 11.15 -6.33 15.76
CA ASN A 189 10.13 -7.31 16.11
C ASN A 189 9.65 -7.15 17.58
N GLY A 190 9.48 -5.90 18.02
CA GLY A 190 8.96 -5.57 19.33
C GLY A 190 7.44 -5.34 19.34
N GLU A 191 6.88 -5.15 20.54
CA GLU A 191 5.51 -4.65 20.67
C GLU A 191 5.38 -3.22 20.12
N PRO A 192 4.20 -2.81 19.62
CA PRO A 192 4.04 -1.51 18.94
C PRO A 192 4.53 -0.29 19.75
N VAL A 193 4.31 -0.29 21.07
CA VAL A 193 4.77 0.78 21.96
C VAL A 193 6.30 0.81 22.08
N LEU A 194 6.94 -0.37 22.13
CA LEU A 194 8.39 -0.48 22.14
C LEU A 194 8.98 -0.07 20.79
N ASN A 195 8.43 -0.56 19.67
CA ASN A 195 8.87 -0.17 18.33
C ASN A 195 8.76 1.35 18.13
N ALA A 196 7.66 1.99 18.55
CA ALA A 196 7.51 3.44 18.48
C ALA A 196 8.60 4.19 19.25
N ALA A 197 8.97 3.72 20.45
CA ALA A 197 10.05 4.30 21.24
C ALA A 197 11.43 4.06 20.60
N LEU A 198 11.67 2.86 20.06
CA LEU A 198 12.89 2.54 19.32
C LEU A 198 13.03 3.41 18.07
N HIS A 199 11.95 3.63 17.30
CA HIS A 199 11.97 4.57 16.18
C HIS A 199 12.41 5.97 16.60
N GLU A 200 11.92 6.49 17.73
CA GLU A 200 12.37 7.79 18.24
C GLU A 200 13.87 7.79 18.56
N LEU A 201 14.34 6.78 19.29
CA LEU A 201 15.75 6.66 19.64
C LEU A 201 16.65 6.56 18.41
N LEU A 202 16.25 5.77 17.42
CA LEU A 202 17.05 5.51 16.22
C LEU A 202 17.01 6.66 15.21
N LEU A 203 15.88 7.37 15.08
CA LEU A 203 15.73 8.46 14.10
C LEU A 203 16.17 9.83 14.62
N CYS A 204 16.12 10.06 15.93
CA CYS A 204 16.40 11.36 16.54
C CYS A 204 17.44 11.30 17.66
N GLY A 205 17.59 10.15 18.31
CA GLY A 205 18.41 10.00 19.51
C GLY A 205 19.84 9.54 19.23
N MET A 206 20.13 8.95 18.07
CA MET A 206 21.45 8.36 17.78
C MET A 206 22.56 9.42 17.77
N VAL A 207 23.64 9.16 18.51
CA VAL A 207 24.84 10.00 18.59
C VAL A 207 25.96 9.37 17.75
N GLU A 208 26.30 8.12 18.03
CA GLU A 208 27.33 7.38 17.30
C GLU A 208 27.11 5.86 17.41
N VAL A 209 27.82 5.10 16.57
CA VAL A 209 27.85 3.64 16.65
C VAL A 209 29.27 3.16 16.94
N VAL A 210 29.42 2.34 17.97
CA VAL A 210 30.70 1.77 18.39
C VAL A 210 30.68 0.26 18.26
N TYR A 211 31.70 -0.31 17.62
CA TYR A 211 31.88 -1.74 17.45
C TYR A 211 32.96 -2.23 18.41
N LEU A 212 32.58 -3.13 19.31
CA LEU A 212 33.48 -3.78 20.25
C LEU A 212 33.79 -5.21 19.81
N MET A 213 35.06 -5.55 19.87
CA MET A 213 35.59 -6.88 19.56
C MET A 213 36.46 -7.33 20.74
N PRO A 214 36.37 -8.61 21.18
CA PRO A 214 37.18 -9.12 22.27
C PRO A 214 38.69 -8.89 22.04
N GLY A 215 39.36 -8.21 22.99
CA GLY A 215 40.81 -7.99 22.94
C GLY A 215 41.29 -7.00 21.88
N LYS A 216 40.41 -6.21 21.26
CA LYS A 216 40.73 -5.22 20.22
C LYS A 216 40.20 -3.83 20.61
N PRO A 217 40.80 -2.75 20.08
CA PRO A 217 40.30 -1.41 20.32
C PRO A 217 38.92 -1.19 19.69
N PRO A 218 38.06 -0.34 20.30
CA PRO A 218 36.75 0.00 19.75
C PRO A 218 36.86 0.69 18.40
N VAL A 219 36.00 0.32 17.45
CA VAL A 219 35.83 1.04 16.19
C VAL A 219 34.62 1.96 16.29
N ARG A 220 34.82 3.28 16.19
CA ARG A 220 33.75 4.27 16.27
C ARG A 220 33.42 4.84 14.89
N LEU A 221 32.14 4.98 14.60
CA LEU A 221 31.63 5.66 13.42
C LEU A 221 30.66 6.77 13.85
N ARG A 222 30.75 7.93 13.20
CA ARG A 222 29.85 9.09 13.38
C ARG A 222 29.33 9.55 12.02
N GLY A 223 28.08 10.00 11.98
CA GLY A 223 27.45 10.53 10.79
C GLY A 223 25.98 10.12 10.67
N ASP A 224 25.28 10.76 9.73
CA ASP A 224 23.84 10.57 9.53
C ASP A 224 23.51 9.24 8.83
N ASP A 225 24.50 8.61 8.20
CA ASP A 225 24.34 7.41 7.35
C ASP A 225 24.63 6.08 8.06
N LEU A 226 24.75 6.09 9.38
CA LEU A 226 25.08 4.86 10.13
C LEU A 226 23.91 3.90 10.28
N LEU A 227 22.70 4.44 10.31
CA LEU A 227 21.48 3.67 10.47
C LEU A 227 20.39 4.29 9.60
N ARG A 228 20.08 3.63 8.48
CA ARG A 228 19.14 4.16 7.50
C ARG A 228 17.79 3.46 7.64
N PRO A 229 16.68 4.20 7.83
CA PRO A 229 15.35 3.60 7.85
C PRO A 229 14.96 3.07 6.46
N VAL A 230 14.30 1.92 6.44
CA VAL A 230 13.90 1.19 5.22
C VAL A 230 12.37 1.15 5.13
N GLY A 231 11.85 1.04 3.91
CA GLY A 231 10.42 1.00 3.59
C GLY A 231 9.91 2.25 2.86
N PHE A 232 10.78 3.21 2.56
CA PHE A 232 10.39 4.50 2.00
C PHE A 232 10.77 4.69 0.53
N GLU A 233 11.67 3.88 0.01
CA GLU A 233 12.20 4.01 -1.35
C GLU A 233 11.38 3.21 -2.39
N PRO A 234 11.44 3.53 -3.69
CA PRO A 234 10.61 2.88 -4.71
C PRO A 234 10.82 1.36 -4.87
N ASP A 235 12.05 0.90 -4.64
CA ASP A 235 12.42 -0.53 -4.61
C ASP A 235 11.89 -1.25 -3.37
N GLN A 236 11.44 -0.50 -2.36
CA GLN A 236 10.89 -0.96 -1.08
C GLN A 236 9.34 -0.85 -1.04
N THR A 237 8.71 -0.94 -2.21
CA THR A 237 7.25 -0.99 -2.36
C THR A 237 6.73 -2.43 -2.22
N VAL A 238 5.65 -2.62 -1.46
CA VAL A 238 5.00 -3.91 -1.22
C VAL A 238 3.80 -4.08 -2.14
N LEU A 239 2.94 -3.06 -2.22
CA LEU A 239 1.73 -3.04 -3.02
C LEU A 239 2.04 -2.71 -4.49
N PRO A 240 1.39 -3.40 -5.45
CA PRO A 240 1.65 -3.17 -6.87
C PRO A 240 1.18 -1.77 -7.29
N HIS A 241 2.09 -0.99 -7.86
CA HIS A 241 1.79 0.32 -8.43
C HIS A 241 2.12 0.33 -9.93
N PRO A 242 1.22 0.81 -10.81
CA PRO A 242 1.58 0.99 -12.20
C PRO A 242 2.59 2.12 -12.33
N ARG A 243 3.46 2.01 -13.35
CA ARG A 243 4.60 2.93 -13.53
C ARG A 243 4.23 4.40 -13.72
N HIS A 244 2.99 4.69 -14.13
CA HIS A 244 2.50 6.05 -14.35
C HIS A 244 1.85 6.67 -13.10
N ALA A 245 1.54 5.87 -12.07
CA ALA A 245 0.96 6.40 -10.84
C ALA A 245 2.03 7.10 -10.00
N GLN A 246 1.63 8.16 -9.29
CA GLN A 246 2.53 8.89 -8.39
C GLN A 246 2.88 8.01 -7.17
N PRO A 247 4.18 7.71 -6.92
CA PRO A 247 4.60 6.83 -5.82
C PRO A 247 4.21 7.32 -4.42
N ALA A 248 4.01 8.63 -4.24
CA ALA A 248 3.63 9.28 -2.99
C ALA A 248 2.44 8.59 -2.31
N TYR A 249 1.40 8.31 -3.10
CA TYR A 249 0.14 7.78 -2.60
C TYR A 249 0.22 6.30 -2.25
N GLY A 250 1.07 5.56 -2.95
CA GLY A 250 1.36 4.18 -2.58
C GLY A 250 1.99 4.11 -1.20
N LEU A 251 2.89 5.03 -0.89
CA LEU A 251 3.52 5.10 0.41
C LEU A 251 2.51 5.43 1.53
N LEU A 252 1.55 6.34 1.26
CA LEU A 252 0.45 6.63 2.19
C LEU A 252 -0.43 5.41 2.43
N GLN A 253 -0.83 4.72 1.37
CA GLN A 253 -1.60 3.49 1.49
C GLN A 253 -0.85 2.49 2.37
N GLU A 254 0.40 2.18 2.04
CA GLU A 254 1.18 1.17 2.78
C GLU A 254 1.44 1.56 4.24
N TYR A 255 1.51 2.85 4.58
CA TYR A 255 1.55 3.32 5.97
C TYR A 255 0.32 2.94 6.78
N PHE A 256 -0.88 3.08 6.21
CA PHE A 256 -2.11 2.72 6.90
C PHE A 256 -2.41 1.22 6.81
N GLU A 257 -2.02 0.55 5.73
CA GLU A 257 -2.27 -0.89 5.52
C GLU A 257 -1.32 -1.80 6.27
N PHE A 258 -0.04 -1.44 6.29
CA PHE A 258 1.01 -2.35 6.72
C PHE A 258 2.18 -1.60 7.35
N PRO A 259 1.97 -0.93 8.50
CA PRO A 259 3.02 -0.15 9.17
C PRO A 259 4.33 -0.91 9.40
N GLN A 260 4.27 -2.23 9.63
CA GLN A 260 5.46 -3.05 9.92
C GLN A 260 6.50 -3.03 8.78
N LYS A 261 6.14 -2.62 7.56
CA LYS A 261 7.11 -2.46 6.47
C LYS A 261 8.19 -1.40 6.76
N PHE A 262 7.92 -0.49 7.70
CA PHE A 262 8.79 0.62 8.09
C PHE A 262 9.64 0.30 9.32
N ASP A 263 9.47 -0.89 9.90
CA ASP A 263 10.19 -1.38 11.08
C ASP A 263 11.58 -1.94 10.73
N PHE A 264 12.17 -1.49 9.62
CA PHE A 264 13.44 -1.97 9.09
C PHE A 264 14.50 -0.87 9.12
N TYR A 265 15.73 -1.25 9.47
CA TYR A 265 16.89 -0.36 9.50
C TYR A 265 18.12 -1.05 8.90
N ASP A 266 18.79 -0.36 8.00
CA ASP A 266 20.07 -0.78 7.44
C ASP A 266 21.20 -0.17 8.29
N LEU A 267 21.90 -1.03 9.04
CA LEU A 267 23.04 -0.68 9.89
C LEU A 267 24.33 -0.79 9.09
N THR A 268 25.10 0.30 9.03
CA THR A 268 26.39 0.36 8.31
C THR A 268 27.50 -0.28 9.13
N LEU A 269 28.12 -1.35 8.62
CA LEU A 269 29.25 -2.04 9.26
C LEU A 269 30.60 -1.54 8.70
N PRO A 270 31.63 -1.33 9.54
CA PRO A 270 32.93 -0.84 9.10
C PRO A 270 33.73 -1.96 8.41
N GLN A 271 33.65 -2.00 7.08
CA GLN A 271 34.33 -3.00 6.25
C GLN A 271 35.82 -3.12 6.56
N GLY A 272 36.32 -4.35 6.70
CA GLY A 272 37.74 -4.65 6.95
C GLY A 272 38.27 -4.22 8.32
N ARG A 273 37.42 -3.66 9.20
CA ARG A 273 37.80 -3.24 10.57
C ARG A 273 37.18 -4.11 11.66
N LEU A 274 36.27 -5.01 11.29
CA LEU A 274 35.70 -6.01 12.17
C LEU A 274 36.55 -7.28 12.16
N SER A 275 36.70 -7.92 13.33
CA SER A 275 37.57 -9.07 13.52
C SER A 275 37.02 -10.07 14.55
N GLY A 276 37.40 -11.34 14.38
CA GLY A 276 36.99 -12.43 15.28
C GLY A 276 35.59 -12.97 14.98
N THR A 277 34.99 -13.67 15.94
CA THR A 277 33.68 -14.33 15.77
C THR A 277 32.53 -13.62 16.47
N VAL A 278 32.83 -12.65 17.34
CA VAL A 278 31.83 -11.92 18.14
C VAL A 278 32.10 -10.43 18.04
N VAL A 279 31.06 -9.66 17.73
CA VAL A 279 31.08 -8.19 17.70
C VAL A 279 29.88 -7.67 18.48
N ASP A 280 30.13 -6.85 19.49
CA ASP A 280 29.09 -6.08 20.17
C ASP A 280 28.94 -4.72 19.45
N VAL A 281 27.78 -4.48 18.84
CA VAL A 281 27.40 -3.19 18.23
C VAL A 281 26.71 -2.35 19.31
N LEU A 282 27.28 -1.21 19.63
CA LEU A 282 26.78 -0.26 20.60
C LEU A 282 26.22 0.96 19.87
N ILE A 283 24.91 1.14 19.89
CA ILE A 283 24.26 2.35 19.37
C ILE A 283 24.07 3.30 20.56
N LEU A 284 24.88 4.36 20.60
CA LEU A 284 24.82 5.37 21.65
C LEU A 284 23.68 6.33 21.36
N VAL A 285 22.78 6.52 22.32
CA VAL A 285 21.60 7.36 22.17
C VAL A 285 21.55 8.46 23.23
N SER A 286 21.17 9.66 22.83
CA SER A 286 21.10 10.87 23.64
C SER A 286 19.92 10.91 24.61
N ARG A 287 19.01 9.93 24.52
CA ARG A 287 17.85 9.80 25.41
C ARG A 287 17.76 8.37 25.93
N PRO A 288 17.40 8.16 27.20
CA PRO A 288 17.16 6.82 27.73
C PRO A 288 15.84 6.27 27.20
N LEU A 289 15.76 4.94 27.06
CA LEU A 289 14.50 4.26 26.87
C LEU A 289 13.65 4.39 28.15
N PRO A 290 12.33 4.64 28.07
CA PRO A 290 11.47 4.67 29.26
C PRO A 290 11.57 3.36 30.06
N ASN A 291 11.76 3.46 31.38
CA ASN A 291 12.03 2.31 32.28
C ASN A 291 11.01 1.16 32.22
N ARG A 292 9.77 1.43 31.78
CA ARG A 292 8.71 0.42 31.61
C ARG A 292 8.90 -0.48 30.39
N LEU A 293 9.80 -0.11 29.48
CA LEU A 293 10.07 -0.81 28.23
C LEU A 293 11.39 -1.56 28.38
N THR A 294 11.42 -2.81 27.93
CA THR A 294 12.61 -3.66 28.00
C THR A 294 12.94 -4.17 26.62
N VAL A 295 14.19 -3.99 26.21
CA VAL A 295 14.73 -4.58 24.99
C VAL A 295 15.27 -5.97 25.31
N ARG A 296 14.94 -6.93 24.45
CA ARG A 296 15.45 -8.30 24.46
C ARG A 296 15.93 -8.67 23.06
N ARG A 297 16.68 -9.76 22.94
CA ARG A 297 17.11 -10.31 21.63
C ARG A 297 15.97 -10.35 20.61
N ASP A 298 14.81 -10.84 21.02
CA ASP A 298 13.65 -11.09 20.16
C ASP A 298 13.06 -9.83 19.52
N CYS A 299 13.37 -8.65 20.06
CA CYS A 299 12.97 -7.35 19.53
C CYS A 299 13.70 -6.99 18.23
N PHE A 300 14.78 -7.69 17.89
CA PHE A 300 15.55 -7.46 16.68
C PHE A 300 15.74 -8.79 15.95
N ARG A 301 15.51 -8.80 14.64
CA ARG A 301 15.65 -10.00 13.80
C ARG A 301 16.44 -9.68 12.53
N LEU A 302 17.20 -10.68 12.07
CA LEU A 302 17.92 -10.68 10.80
C LEU A 302 17.14 -11.52 9.77
N GLY A 303 17.50 -11.39 8.49
CA GLY A 303 16.93 -12.21 7.42
C GLY A 303 15.42 -12.02 7.22
N CYS A 304 14.89 -10.85 7.60
CA CYS A 304 13.47 -10.55 7.49
C CYS A 304 13.16 -9.78 6.20
N THR A 305 12.00 -10.06 5.60
CA THR A 305 11.49 -9.31 4.44
C THR A 305 9.96 -9.30 4.48
N PRO A 306 9.30 -8.19 4.11
CA PRO A 306 7.87 -8.20 3.86
C PRO A 306 7.49 -9.19 2.77
N ILE A 307 6.32 -9.79 2.94
CA ILE A 307 5.71 -10.68 1.95
C ILE A 307 4.28 -10.23 1.67
N VAL A 308 3.83 -10.42 0.44
CA VAL A 308 2.47 -10.05 0.00
C VAL A 308 1.79 -11.22 -0.67
N ASN A 309 0.51 -11.45 -0.37
CA ASN A 309 -0.33 -12.48 -0.96
C ASN A 309 -0.73 -12.09 -2.39
N LEU A 310 0.23 -12.15 -3.30
CA LEU A 310 0.03 -11.79 -4.69
C LEU A 310 0.89 -12.68 -5.59
N PHE A 311 0.24 -13.31 -6.56
CA PHE A 311 0.89 -14.19 -7.53
C PHE A 311 0.30 -14.01 -8.91
N THR A 312 1.06 -14.33 -9.95
CA THR A 312 0.60 -14.21 -11.34
C THR A 312 0.04 -15.53 -11.85
N ARG A 313 -0.91 -15.46 -12.78
CA ARG A 313 -1.46 -16.61 -13.47
C ARG A 313 -2.05 -16.24 -14.83
N SER A 314 -2.12 -17.23 -15.73
CA SER A 314 -3.03 -17.17 -16.87
C SER A 314 -4.42 -17.59 -16.43
N ALA A 315 -5.42 -16.77 -16.73
CA ALA A 315 -6.83 -17.04 -16.48
C ALA A 315 -7.37 -18.14 -17.42
N GLU A 316 -8.56 -18.64 -17.12
CA GLU A 316 -9.32 -19.51 -18.02
C GLU A 316 -9.55 -18.82 -19.38
N PRO A 317 -9.38 -19.53 -20.52
CA PRO A 317 -9.59 -18.95 -21.83
C PRO A 317 -11.01 -18.39 -22.00
N VAL A 318 -11.12 -17.16 -22.50
CA VAL A 318 -12.42 -16.49 -22.70
C VAL A 318 -12.72 -16.44 -24.20
N ARG A 319 -13.68 -17.26 -24.64
CA ARG A 319 -14.11 -17.27 -26.05
C ARG A 319 -14.98 -16.05 -26.36
N LEU A 320 -14.56 -15.26 -27.36
CA LEU A 320 -15.34 -14.14 -27.86
C LEU A 320 -16.44 -14.66 -28.77
N ASN A 321 -17.66 -14.17 -28.56
CA ASN A 321 -18.80 -14.50 -29.42
C ASN A 321 -19.53 -13.26 -29.95
N HIS A 322 -19.08 -12.06 -29.57
CA HIS A 322 -19.67 -10.75 -29.84
C HIS A 322 -21.17 -10.62 -29.47
N LYS A 323 -21.73 -11.56 -28.70
CA LYS A 323 -23.13 -11.52 -28.21
C LYS A 323 -23.28 -10.79 -26.88
N ARG A 324 -22.16 -10.51 -26.21
CA ARG A 324 -22.10 -9.84 -24.90
C ARG A 324 -21.16 -8.66 -24.98
N THR A 325 -21.51 -7.60 -24.25
CA THR A 325 -20.71 -6.38 -24.12
C THR A 325 -19.55 -6.53 -23.13
N SER A 326 -19.63 -7.52 -22.23
CA SER A 326 -18.58 -7.85 -21.27
C SER A 326 -18.48 -9.35 -21.05
N TYR A 327 -17.27 -9.82 -20.73
CA TYR A 327 -16.93 -11.22 -20.50
C TYR A 327 -16.29 -11.38 -19.14
N ARG A 328 -16.79 -12.31 -18.32
CA ARG A 328 -16.23 -12.61 -17.00
C ARG A 328 -14.89 -13.30 -17.16
N VAL A 329 -13.87 -12.80 -16.44
CA VAL A 329 -12.56 -13.44 -16.36
C VAL A 329 -12.51 -14.29 -15.10
N VAL A 330 -12.14 -15.55 -15.26
CA VAL A 330 -12.01 -16.51 -14.15
C VAL A 330 -10.55 -16.91 -14.04
N ALA A 331 -9.91 -16.67 -12.90
CA ALA A 331 -8.48 -16.94 -12.72
C ALA A 331 -8.14 -18.44 -12.69
N ASP A 332 -8.98 -19.24 -12.05
CA ASP A 332 -8.87 -20.70 -11.94
C ASP A 332 -10.26 -21.24 -11.60
N ALA A 333 -10.90 -21.94 -12.54
CA ALA A 333 -12.27 -22.44 -12.34
C ALA A 333 -12.35 -23.48 -11.20
N MET A 334 -11.27 -24.24 -10.97
CA MET A 334 -11.22 -25.26 -9.93
C MET A 334 -10.96 -24.66 -8.54
N ARG A 335 -10.36 -23.47 -8.47
CA ARG A 335 -9.98 -22.80 -7.22
C ARG A 335 -10.63 -21.44 -7.00
N GLU A 336 -11.74 -21.17 -7.69
CA GLU A 336 -12.45 -19.88 -7.66
C GLU A 336 -12.78 -19.40 -6.24
N ARG A 337 -13.14 -20.33 -5.34
CA ARG A 337 -13.41 -20.06 -3.90
C ARG A 337 -12.22 -19.53 -3.11
N THR A 338 -11.01 -19.74 -3.62
CA THR A 338 -9.75 -19.44 -2.93
C THR A 338 -8.81 -18.59 -3.78
N THR A 339 -9.26 -18.13 -4.94
CA THR A 339 -8.46 -17.32 -5.87
C THR A 339 -9.32 -16.18 -6.38
N GLU A 340 -8.88 -14.96 -6.16
CA GLU A 340 -9.54 -13.74 -6.63
C GLU A 340 -8.58 -12.93 -7.50
N ILE A 341 -9.10 -12.30 -8.55
CA ILE A 341 -8.31 -11.45 -9.44
C ILE A 341 -8.08 -10.11 -8.76
N HIS A 342 -6.81 -9.80 -8.48
CA HIS A 342 -6.37 -8.49 -8.03
C HIS A 342 -6.34 -7.48 -9.19
N SER A 343 -5.70 -7.83 -10.30
CA SER A 343 -5.58 -6.95 -11.46
C SER A 343 -5.37 -7.74 -12.75
N VAL A 344 -5.81 -7.15 -13.87
CA VAL A 344 -5.50 -7.64 -15.22
C VAL A 344 -4.15 -7.05 -15.63
N LEU A 345 -3.21 -7.91 -16.02
CA LEU A 345 -1.85 -7.52 -16.38
C LEU A 345 -1.71 -7.39 -17.90
N GLU A 346 -2.30 -8.31 -18.65
CA GLU A 346 -2.17 -8.39 -20.10
C GLU A 346 -3.37 -9.14 -20.70
N VAL A 347 -3.81 -8.69 -21.87
CA VAL A 347 -4.90 -9.32 -22.62
C VAL A 347 -4.39 -9.56 -24.05
N THR A 348 -4.37 -10.82 -24.46
CA THR A 348 -3.98 -11.22 -25.80
C THR A 348 -5.10 -12.06 -26.40
N GLY A 349 -5.59 -11.68 -27.56
CA GLY A 349 -6.48 -12.52 -28.35
C GLY A 349 -5.69 -13.44 -29.26
N MET A 350 -6.20 -14.66 -29.43
CA MET A 350 -5.67 -15.65 -30.34
C MET A 350 -6.79 -16.07 -31.28
N ARG A 351 -6.58 -15.89 -32.58
CA ARG A 351 -7.54 -16.32 -33.60
C ARG A 351 -7.49 -17.84 -33.74
N ASP A 352 -8.65 -18.49 -33.66
CA ASP A 352 -8.82 -19.94 -33.69
C ASP A 352 -8.39 -20.52 -35.05
N ALA A 353 -8.56 -19.77 -36.14
CA ALA A 353 -8.30 -20.23 -37.51
C ALA A 353 -6.80 -20.40 -37.86
N ASP A 354 -5.95 -19.46 -37.44
CA ASP A 354 -4.53 -19.41 -37.83
C ASP A 354 -3.57 -19.17 -36.66
N GLY A 355 -4.09 -19.05 -35.43
CA GLY A 355 -3.28 -18.79 -34.24
C GLY A 355 -2.68 -17.39 -34.18
N ALA A 356 -3.09 -16.47 -35.06
CA ALA A 356 -2.59 -15.11 -35.06
C ALA A 356 -2.86 -14.43 -33.71
N ARG A 357 -1.82 -13.82 -33.14
CA ARG A 357 -1.90 -13.12 -31.86
C ARG A 357 -2.25 -11.66 -32.09
N ARG A 358 -3.23 -11.18 -31.33
CA ARG A 358 -3.63 -9.78 -31.27
C ARG A 358 -3.43 -9.28 -29.84
N SER A 359 -2.65 -8.22 -29.66
CA SER A 359 -2.50 -7.58 -28.35
C SER A 359 -3.62 -6.57 -28.14
N TYR A 360 -4.23 -6.58 -26.95
CA TYR A 360 -5.17 -5.55 -26.54
C TYR A 360 -4.53 -4.66 -25.47
N VAL A 361 -4.64 -3.34 -25.65
CA VAL A 361 -4.11 -2.38 -24.68
C VAL A 361 -5.23 -1.83 -23.79
N PRO A 362 -4.95 -1.39 -22.55
CA PRO A 362 -5.96 -0.76 -21.72
C PRO A 362 -6.54 0.48 -22.42
N LEU A 363 -7.87 0.64 -22.38
CA LEU A 363 -8.60 1.70 -23.08
C LEU A 363 -8.13 3.12 -22.74
N PHE A 364 -7.64 3.33 -21.51
CA PHE A 364 -7.19 4.64 -21.06
C PHE A 364 -5.68 4.69 -20.79
N SER A 365 -4.89 4.01 -21.62
CA SER A 365 -3.43 3.97 -21.47
C SER A 365 -2.73 5.09 -22.25
N PHE A 366 -1.63 5.63 -21.76
CA PHE A 366 -0.82 6.60 -22.54
C PHE A 366 -0.12 5.99 -23.77
N GLN A 367 -0.34 4.70 -24.05
CA GLN A 367 0.26 3.97 -25.17
C GLN A 367 -0.47 4.18 -26.50
N HIS A 368 -1.57 4.95 -26.53
CA HIS A 368 -2.29 5.32 -27.77
C HIS A 368 -1.39 6.01 -28.82
N ALA A 369 -0.26 6.60 -28.40
CA ALA A 369 0.64 7.38 -29.24
C ALA A 369 1.95 6.66 -29.64
N SER A 370 2.16 5.40 -29.25
CA SER A 370 3.35 4.64 -29.63
C SER A 370 3.25 4.19 -31.09
N ALA A 371 4.09 4.75 -31.96
CA ALA A 371 4.00 4.64 -33.42
C ALA A 371 4.32 3.24 -34.00
N ASP A 372 4.80 2.27 -33.21
CA ASP A 372 5.29 0.98 -33.74
C ASP A 372 4.29 -0.19 -33.59
N ALA A 373 3.15 0.01 -32.93
CA ALA A 373 2.05 -0.94 -32.94
C ALA A 373 0.75 -0.18 -32.73
N ASP A 374 0.07 0.19 -33.82
CA ASP A 374 -1.29 0.74 -33.78
C ASP A 374 -2.21 -0.28 -33.07
N PRO A 375 -2.56 -0.08 -31.79
CA PRO A 375 -3.32 -1.08 -31.07
C PRO A 375 -4.78 -0.91 -31.48
N ARG A 376 -5.18 -1.67 -32.49
CA ARG A 376 -6.56 -1.69 -33.02
C ARG A 376 -7.59 -2.32 -32.06
N GLY A 377 -7.14 -2.81 -30.91
CA GLY A 377 -7.94 -3.44 -29.87
C GLY A 377 -7.65 -2.87 -28.48
N PHE A 378 -8.71 -2.48 -27.79
CA PHE A 378 -8.68 -1.94 -26.44
C PHE A 378 -9.47 -2.83 -25.48
N TRP A 379 -9.08 -2.85 -24.21
CA TRP A 379 -9.86 -3.47 -23.15
C TRP A 379 -10.12 -2.53 -21.99
N LEU A 380 -11.27 -2.71 -21.35
CA LEU A 380 -11.66 -2.07 -20.10
C LEU A 380 -12.05 -3.16 -19.10
N ALA A 381 -11.40 -3.17 -17.94
CA ALA A 381 -11.79 -4.04 -16.83
C ALA A 381 -12.80 -3.32 -15.94
N ALA A 382 -13.89 -4.00 -15.60
CA ALA A 382 -14.85 -3.60 -14.60
C ALA A 382 -14.88 -4.64 -13.48
N ARG A 383 -15.01 -4.17 -12.24
CA ARG A 383 -15.11 -5.03 -11.06
C ARG A 383 -16.51 -4.92 -10.50
N GLU A 384 -17.14 -6.06 -10.24
CA GLU A 384 -18.48 -6.13 -9.68
C GLU A 384 -18.47 -7.02 -8.43
N PRO A 385 -19.32 -6.75 -7.41
CA PRO A 385 -19.53 -7.69 -6.34
C PRO A 385 -20.03 -9.00 -6.92
N THR A 386 -19.48 -10.11 -6.44
CA THR A 386 -19.98 -11.42 -6.84
C THR A 386 -21.46 -11.59 -6.45
N GLN A 387 -22.23 -12.25 -7.30
CA GLN A 387 -23.65 -12.54 -7.03
C GLN A 387 -23.83 -13.82 -6.20
N ARG A 388 -22.74 -14.45 -5.79
CA ARG A 388 -22.71 -15.70 -5.05
C ARG A 388 -22.61 -15.45 -3.55
N GLU A 389 -23.63 -15.83 -2.79
CA GLU A 389 -23.63 -15.71 -1.33
C GLU A 389 -22.57 -16.62 -0.68
N ASP A 390 -22.24 -17.76 -1.31
CA ASP A 390 -21.27 -18.74 -0.80
C ASP A 390 -19.80 -18.32 -0.98
N MET A 391 -19.54 -17.23 -1.70
CA MET A 391 -18.19 -16.80 -2.04
C MET A 391 -18.12 -15.26 -2.05
N PRO A 392 -17.91 -14.60 -0.91
CA PRO A 392 -17.79 -13.14 -0.87
C PRO A 392 -16.54 -12.66 -1.64
N GLY A 393 -16.63 -11.43 -2.16
CA GLY A 393 -15.57 -10.77 -2.92
C GLY A 393 -16.08 -10.24 -4.26
N THR A 394 -15.19 -10.18 -5.24
CA THR A 394 -15.47 -9.49 -6.50
C THR A 394 -15.13 -10.33 -7.72
N ASP A 395 -15.86 -10.06 -8.80
CA ASP A 395 -15.66 -10.63 -10.12
C ASP A 395 -15.13 -9.56 -11.08
N VAL A 396 -14.25 -9.96 -12.00
CA VAL A 396 -13.68 -9.06 -13.01
C VAL A 396 -14.29 -9.40 -14.36
N TYR A 397 -14.76 -8.37 -15.05
CA TYR A 397 -15.31 -8.44 -16.39
C TYR A 397 -14.46 -7.60 -17.34
N LEU A 398 -14.21 -8.12 -18.54
CA LEU A 398 -13.55 -7.39 -19.62
C LEU A 398 -14.57 -6.98 -20.68
N SER A 399 -14.56 -5.70 -21.02
CA SER A 399 -15.19 -5.16 -22.22
C SER A 399 -14.10 -4.87 -23.24
N LEU A 400 -14.32 -5.28 -24.48
CA LEU A 400 -13.38 -5.05 -25.58
C LEU A 400 -13.93 -4.01 -26.53
N HIS A 401 -13.06 -3.15 -27.01
CA HIS A 401 -13.38 -2.16 -28.03
C HIS A 401 -12.40 -2.32 -29.20
N HIS A 402 -12.95 -2.46 -30.38
CA HIS A 402 -12.20 -2.60 -31.63
C HIS A 402 -12.57 -1.43 -32.53
N LEU A 403 -11.57 -0.73 -33.05
CA LEU A 403 -11.81 0.40 -33.95
C LEU A 403 -12.26 -0.07 -35.35
N ASP A 404 -11.73 -1.21 -35.81
CA ASP A 404 -12.00 -1.80 -37.12
C ASP A 404 -12.93 -3.02 -37.03
N LEU A 405 -13.82 -3.10 -36.04
CA LEU A 405 -14.70 -4.26 -35.91
C LEU A 405 -15.59 -4.39 -37.15
N ASP A 406 -15.42 -5.47 -37.91
CA ASP A 406 -16.37 -5.87 -38.95
C ASP A 406 -17.36 -6.89 -38.37
N PRO A 407 -18.63 -6.54 -38.16
CA PRO A 407 -19.64 -7.47 -37.67
C PRO A 407 -19.92 -8.65 -38.60
N ALA A 408 -19.47 -8.59 -39.86
CA ALA A 408 -19.59 -9.68 -40.82
C ALA A 408 -18.55 -10.79 -40.60
N GLU A 409 -17.44 -10.51 -39.89
CA GLU A 409 -16.44 -11.53 -39.56
C GLU A 409 -16.98 -12.47 -38.45
N PRO A 410 -16.73 -13.79 -38.56
CA PRO A 410 -17.15 -14.74 -37.53
C PRO A 410 -16.37 -14.49 -36.23
N ALA A 411 -17.04 -14.68 -35.09
CA ALA A 411 -16.39 -14.62 -33.79
C ALA A 411 -15.47 -15.85 -33.59
N ASP A 412 -14.21 -15.72 -33.98
CA ASP A 412 -13.22 -16.79 -34.01
C ASP A 412 -12.01 -16.49 -33.12
N GLU A 413 -12.17 -15.69 -32.07
CA GLU A 413 -11.07 -15.25 -31.21
C GLU A 413 -11.25 -15.73 -29.76
N THR A 414 -10.19 -16.29 -29.19
CA THR A 414 -10.10 -16.71 -27.79
C THR A 414 -9.11 -15.81 -27.05
N LEU A 415 -9.57 -15.16 -25.97
CA LEU A 415 -8.70 -14.35 -25.13
C LEU A 415 -7.91 -15.20 -24.15
N LEU A 416 -6.61 -14.91 -24.09
CA LEU A 416 -5.69 -15.32 -23.04
C LEU A 416 -5.40 -14.09 -22.17
N VAL A 417 -5.80 -14.17 -20.91
CA VAL A 417 -5.68 -13.06 -19.97
C VAL A 417 -4.67 -13.41 -18.89
N ARG A 418 -3.61 -12.61 -18.75
CA ARG A 418 -2.67 -12.72 -17.63
C ARG A 418 -3.15 -11.83 -16.50
N VAL A 419 -3.27 -12.40 -15.30
CA VAL A 419 -3.82 -11.75 -14.11
C VAL A 419 -2.86 -11.86 -12.93
N ALA A 420 -2.92 -10.87 -12.05
CA ALA A 420 -2.44 -11.00 -10.68
C ALA A 420 -3.60 -11.44 -9.79
N CYS A 421 -3.34 -12.35 -8.85
CA CYS A 421 -4.33 -12.96 -7.98
C CYS A 421 -3.92 -12.93 -6.52
N THR A 422 -4.93 -12.88 -5.65
CA THR A 422 -4.82 -13.12 -4.21
C THR A 422 -5.53 -14.43 -3.87
N ASN A 423 -5.35 -14.93 -2.64
CA ASN A 423 -6.01 -16.13 -2.15
C ASN A 423 -7.34 -15.87 -1.41
N ARG A 424 -8.03 -14.76 -1.66
CA ARG A 424 -9.22 -14.33 -0.89
C ARG A 424 -8.93 -14.39 0.62
N GLY A 425 -9.90 -14.81 1.43
CA GLY A 425 -9.75 -14.97 2.89
C GLY A 425 -8.82 -16.11 3.33
N LEU A 426 -8.24 -16.91 2.42
CA LEU A 426 -7.34 -17.99 2.81
C LEU A 426 -6.03 -17.47 3.41
N ALA A 427 -5.53 -16.35 2.92
CA ALA A 427 -4.26 -15.79 3.40
C ALA A 427 -4.33 -15.30 4.85
N GLU A 428 -5.52 -14.89 5.30
CA GLU A 428 -5.78 -14.49 6.69
C GLU A 428 -5.80 -15.69 7.67
N GLN A 429 -5.96 -16.90 7.14
CA GLN A 429 -5.96 -18.14 7.92
C GLN A 429 -4.55 -18.67 8.18
N VAL A 430 -3.52 -18.06 7.59
CA VAL A 430 -2.13 -18.44 7.83
C VAL A 430 -1.75 -17.99 9.25
N PRO A 431 -1.40 -18.90 10.17
CA PRO A 431 -1.06 -18.51 11.53
C PRO A 431 0.30 -17.82 11.61
N ALA A 432 0.51 -17.03 12.68
CA ALA A 432 1.84 -16.58 13.03
C ALA A 432 2.75 -17.79 13.31
N GLY A 433 4.00 -17.73 12.87
CA GLY A 433 4.97 -18.83 12.92
C GLY A 433 4.81 -19.89 11.82
N ALA A 434 3.84 -19.74 10.90
CA ALA A 434 3.64 -20.69 9.81
C ALA A 434 4.91 -20.87 8.96
N VAL A 435 5.20 -22.12 8.61
CA VAL A 435 6.33 -22.45 7.72
C VAL A 435 5.98 -22.04 6.30
N LEU A 436 6.89 -21.29 5.69
CA LEU A 436 6.85 -20.91 4.29
C LEU A 436 7.84 -21.78 3.51
N MET A 437 7.44 -22.18 2.32
CA MET A 437 8.21 -23.02 1.43
C MET A 437 8.58 -22.22 0.18
N ILE A 438 9.85 -22.33 -0.24
CA ILE A 438 10.40 -21.76 -1.47
C ILE A 438 10.56 -22.89 -2.49
N GLU A 439 10.32 -22.60 -3.77
CA GLU A 439 10.53 -23.59 -4.85
C GLU A 439 11.98 -23.59 -5.37
N GLU A 440 12.67 -22.46 -5.24
CA GLU A 440 14.06 -22.27 -5.64
C GLU A 440 15.03 -22.91 -4.64
N ALA A 441 16.09 -23.54 -5.14
CA ALA A 441 17.16 -24.08 -4.31
C ALA A 441 17.99 -22.91 -3.73
N ALA A 442 17.93 -22.73 -2.41
CA ALA A 442 18.63 -21.67 -1.69
C ALA A 442 19.21 -22.20 -0.37
N PRO A 443 20.33 -21.65 0.13
CA PRO A 443 20.97 -22.07 1.39
C PRO A 443 20.20 -21.55 2.62
N ILE A 444 18.92 -21.92 2.72
CA ILE A 444 17.97 -21.49 3.74
C ILE A 444 17.53 -22.71 4.55
N ALA A 445 17.72 -22.67 5.87
CA ALA A 445 17.26 -23.73 6.77
C ALA A 445 15.75 -23.72 6.95
N SER A 446 15.18 -22.54 7.18
CA SER A 446 13.75 -22.38 7.39
C SER A 446 13.26 -21.00 6.99
N ILE A 447 12.01 -20.92 6.54
CA ILE A 447 11.31 -19.67 6.30
C ILE A 447 10.03 -19.71 7.13
N ARG A 448 9.77 -18.64 7.90
CA ARG A 448 8.60 -18.55 8.79
C ARG A 448 7.92 -17.20 8.66
N CYS A 449 6.59 -17.18 8.69
CA CYS A 449 5.82 -15.95 8.81
C CYS A 449 5.89 -15.49 10.28
N LEU A 450 6.52 -14.35 10.58
CA LEU A 450 6.69 -13.87 11.96
C LEU A 450 5.37 -13.47 12.61
N ASN A 451 4.57 -12.71 11.87
CA ASN A 451 3.27 -12.25 12.30
C ASN A 451 2.16 -12.95 11.51
N LYS A 452 0.94 -12.88 12.02
CA LYS A 452 -0.25 -13.22 11.25
C LYS A 452 -0.36 -12.20 10.09
N PRO A 453 -0.59 -12.63 8.83
CA PRO A 453 -0.81 -11.70 7.74
C PRO A 453 -1.99 -10.74 8.04
N THR A 454 -1.92 -9.53 7.51
CA THR A 454 -2.99 -8.53 7.61
C THR A 454 -4.28 -9.03 6.98
N ALA A 455 -5.41 -8.48 7.43
CA ALA A 455 -6.68 -8.71 6.76
C ALA A 455 -6.64 -8.12 5.35
N GLY A 456 -7.14 -8.86 4.37
CA GLY A 456 -7.32 -8.36 3.01
C GLY A 456 -8.46 -7.36 2.99
N ARG A 457 -8.33 -6.29 2.22
CA ARG A 457 -9.45 -5.35 2.04
C ARG A 457 -10.03 -5.46 0.64
N PRO A 458 -11.37 -5.60 0.52
CA PRO A 458 -12.01 -5.65 -0.77
C PRO A 458 -11.81 -4.31 -1.50
N ALA A 459 -11.90 -4.37 -2.83
CA ALA A 459 -11.95 -3.15 -3.62
C ALA A 459 -13.18 -2.31 -3.18
N PRO A 460 -13.02 -0.99 -2.99
CA PRO A 460 -14.15 -0.12 -2.77
C PRO A 460 -14.97 -0.02 -4.06
N ILE A 461 -16.28 -0.29 -3.97
CA ILE A 461 -17.20 -0.31 -5.11
C ILE A 461 -18.30 0.73 -4.86
N GLY A 462 -18.66 1.50 -5.88
CA GLY A 462 -19.83 2.39 -5.87
C GLY A 462 -19.54 3.87 -5.63
N GLY A 463 -20.54 4.61 -5.13
CA GLY A 463 -20.58 6.08 -5.10
C GLY A 463 -19.50 6.80 -4.27
N THR A 464 -18.70 6.07 -3.49
CA THR A 464 -17.54 6.64 -2.77
C THR A 464 -16.37 6.98 -3.70
N SER A 465 -16.32 6.38 -4.89
CA SER A 465 -15.29 6.63 -5.91
C SER A 465 -15.37 8.04 -6.49
N ALA A 466 -16.56 8.57 -6.72
CA ALA A 466 -16.74 9.96 -7.16
C ALA A 466 -16.21 10.96 -6.13
N TRP A 467 -16.51 10.73 -4.84
CA TRP A 467 -15.98 11.56 -3.75
C TRP A 467 -14.47 11.48 -3.62
N LYS A 468 -13.88 10.27 -3.69
CA LYS A 468 -12.42 10.09 -3.70
C LYS A 468 -11.75 10.86 -4.84
N LEU A 469 -12.34 10.78 -6.04
CA LEU A 469 -11.87 11.51 -7.21
C LEU A 469 -11.97 13.02 -7.01
N VAL A 470 -13.13 13.52 -6.56
CA VAL A 470 -13.33 14.94 -6.25
C VAL A 470 -12.34 15.41 -5.20
N SER A 471 -12.17 14.67 -4.11
CA SER A 471 -11.18 14.99 -3.06
C SER A 471 -9.77 15.11 -3.66
N HIS A 472 -9.31 14.16 -4.47
CA HIS A 472 -7.98 14.25 -5.09
C HIS A 472 -7.84 15.39 -6.11
N LEU A 473 -8.86 15.65 -6.93
CA LEU A 473 -8.84 16.74 -7.92
C LEU A 473 -8.90 18.12 -7.26
N SER A 474 -9.72 18.29 -6.22
CA SER A 474 -9.78 19.52 -5.43
C SER A 474 -8.47 19.82 -4.70
N VAL A 475 -7.71 18.78 -4.38
CA VAL A 475 -6.40 18.88 -3.71
C VAL A 475 -5.28 19.35 -4.64
N ASN A 476 -5.41 19.22 -5.97
CA ASN A 476 -4.47 19.90 -6.88
C ASN A 476 -4.55 21.44 -6.77
N HIS A 477 -5.56 21.98 -6.07
CA HIS A 477 -5.73 23.38 -5.72
C HIS A 477 -5.43 23.70 -4.24
N LEU A 478 -4.91 22.72 -3.49
CA LEU A 478 -4.48 22.90 -2.11
C LEU A 478 -3.22 23.78 -2.15
N SER A 479 -3.43 25.08 -2.17
CA SER A 479 -2.42 26.02 -1.72
C SER A 479 -2.11 25.58 -0.29
N LEU A 480 -0.94 24.97 -0.07
CA LEU A 480 -0.41 24.65 1.26
C LEU A 480 -0.10 25.98 1.96
N THR A 481 -1.12 26.81 2.22
CA THR A 481 -1.00 28.19 2.68
C THR A 481 -0.77 28.31 4.17
N GLY A 482 -0.70 27.19 4.89
CA GLY A 482 -0.52 27.18 6.34
C GLY A 482 -1.78 27.64 7.10
N ASP A 483 -2.93 27.65 6.42
CA ASP A 483 -4.23 27.99 7.00
C ASP A 483 -4.93 26.75 7.59
N PRO A 484 -5.91 26.91 8.50
CA PRO A 484 -6.72 25.80 9.03
C PRO A 484 -7.43 24.97 7.95
N GLU A 485 -7.70 25.55 6.78
CA GLU A 485 -8.22 24.83 5.62
C GLU A 485 -7.20 23.84 5.04
N GLY A 486 -5.92 24.19 5.03
CA GLY A 486 -4.85 23.32 4.55
C GLY A 486 -4.72 22.06 5.39
N LEU A 487 -4.82 22.18 6.71
CA LEU A 487 -4.83 21.03 7.62
C LEU A 487 -6.05 20.13 7.39
N ARG A 488 -7.25 20.71 7.28
CA ARG A 488 -8.48 19.94 7.03
C ARG A 488 -8.41 19.19 5.71
N ALA A 489 -7.86 19.81 4.68
CA ALA A 489 -7.68 19.16 3.38
C ALA A 489 -6.64 18.03 3.45
N LEU A 490 -5.53 18.20 4.18
CA LEU A 490 -4.57 17.13 4.44
C LEU A 490 -5.23 15.95 5.18
N GLN A 491 -5.97 16.22 6.26
CA GLN A 491 -6.71 15.19 7.00
C GLN A 491 -7.73 14.47 6.09
N ALA A 492 -8.43 15.19 5.22
CA ALA A 492 -9.38 14.60 4.27
C ALA A 492 -8.68 13.65 3.28
N ILE A 493 -7.53 14.03 2.71
CA ILE A 493 -6.74 13.16 1.82
C ILE A 493 -6.31 11.89 2.56
N LEU A 494 -5.69 12.06 3.73
CA LEU A 494 -5.17 10.93 4.50
C LEU A 494 -6.32 9.99 4.94
N GLY A 495 -7.48 10.56 5.26
CA GLY A 495 -8.69 9.80 5.59
C GLY A 495 -9.19 8.91 4.45
N LEU A 496 -8.87 9.20 3.19
CA LEU A 496 -9.21 8.32 2.05
C LEU A 496 -8.48 6.97 2.11
N TYR A 497 -7.30 6.94 2.72
CA TYR A 497 -6.45 5.74 2.83
C TYR A 497 -6.77 4.90 4.07
N ALA A 498 -7.53 5.45 5.03
CA ALA A 498 -7.88 4.78 6.26
C ALA A 498 -9.34 5.09 6.72
N PRO A 499 -10.36 4.80 5.89
CA PRO A 499 -11.74 5.21 6.17
C PRO A 499 -12.33 4.56 7.43
N ASP A 500 -11.95 3.31 7.73
CA ASP A 500 -12.56 2.49 8.80
C ASP A 500 -11.58 2.09 9.92
N ASP A 501 -10.37 2.65 9.94
CA ASP A 501 -9.36 2.33 10.97
C ASP A 501 -9.39 3.36 12.10
N VAL A 502 -9.84 2.92 13.29
CA VAL A 502 -9.91 3.75 14.50
C VAL A 502 -8.55 4.32 14.91
N MET A 503 -7.48 3.53 14.78
CA MET A 503 -6.12 3.99 15.12
C MET A 503 -5.66 5.06 14.14
N ALA A 504 -5.88 4.87 12.84
CA ALA A 504 -5.58 5.87 11.84
C ALA A 504 -6.40 7.15 12.06
N GLN A 505 -7.71 7.04 12.31
CA GLN A 505 -8.56 8.20 12.59
C GLN A 505 -8.11 8.98 13.84
N ASN A 506 -7.60 8.28 14.87
CA ASN A 506 -6.99 8.95 16.02
C ASN A 506 -5.71 9.70 15.62
N GLN A 507 -4.82 9.09 14.82
CA GLN A 507 -3.63 9.78 14.32
C GLN A 507 -3.99 11.05 13.52
N LEU A 508 -5.03 10.99 12.68
CA LEU A 508 -5.52 12.15 11.92
C LEU A 508 -6.02 13.27 12.85
N ARG A 509 -6.76 12.92 13.91
CA ARG A 509 -7.17 13.88 14.95
C ARG A 509 -5.99 14.44 15.74
N GLY A 510 -4.87 13.71 15.79
CA GLY A 510 -3.62 14.15 16.40
C GLY A 510 -2.87 15.20 15.61
N LEU A 511 -3.29 15.52 14.37
CA LEU A 511 -2.73 16.62 13.59
C LEU A 511 -3.40 17.93 14.03
N ASN A 512 -2.69 18.77 14.78
CA ASN A 512 -3.27 19.94 15.45
C ASN A 512 -3.17 21.23 14.62
N ALA A 513 -2.02 21.45 13.97
CA ALA A 513 -1.78 22.64 13.17
C ALA A 513 -0.79 22.34 12.04
N LEU A 514 -1.02 22.94 10.88
CA LEU A 514 -0.08 22.94 9.77
C LEU A 514 0.21 24.39 9.41
N SER A 515 1.48 24.80 9.52
CA SER A 515 1.93 26.11 9.05
C SER A 515 2.94 25.95 7.92
N SER A 516 2.97 26.91 7.03
CA SER A 516 3.87 26.92 5.87
C SER A 516 4.57 28.25 5.77
N ARG A 517 5.86 28.26 5.43
CA ARG A 517 6.55 29.48 5.03
C ARG A 517 7.40 29.27 3.78
N PRO A 518 7.39 30.23 2.83
CA PRO A 518 8.33 30.21 1.73
C PRO A 518 9.75 30.43 2.26
N VAL A 519 10.70 29.65 1.75
CA VAL A 519 12.12 29.74 2.09
C VAL A 519 12.97 29.75 0.83
N LEU A 520 14.09 30.47 0.88
CA LEU A 520 15.13 30.40 -0.13
C LEU A 520 16.30 29.61 0.45
N HIS A 521 16.73 28.58 -0.27
CA HIS A 521 17.92 27.82 0.10
C HIS A 521 18.99 27.92 -0.97
N ARG A 522 20.24 28.00 -0.55
CA ARG A 522 21.39 27.97 -1.46
C ARG A 522 21.74 26.52 -1.78
N ILE A 523 21.84 26.17 -3.05
CA ILE A 523 22.28 24.85 -3.51
C ILE A 523 23.73 24.90 -3.96
N GLY A 524 24.52 23.88 -3.59
CA GLY A 524 25.90 23.71 -4.03
C GLY A 524 26.92 24.60 -3.30
N GLN A 525 28.20 24.29 -3.52
CA GLN A 525 29.34 25.01 -2.92
C GLN A 525 29.81 26.19 -3.78
N ASP A 526 29.46 26.22 -5.07
CA ASP A 526 29.82 27.29 -6.00
C ASP A 526 29.15 28.62 -5.63
N ALA A 527 29.85 29.74 -5.82
CA ALA A 527 29.33 31.08 -5.51
C ALA A 527 28.25 31.58 -6.50
N TRP A 528 28.14 30.96 -7.67
CA TRP A 528 27.36 31.46 -8.81
C TRP A 528 26.15 30.56 -9.19
N ARG A 529 26.00 29.40 -8.56
CA ARG A 529 24.77 28.58 -8.53
C ARG A 529 24.21 28.69 -7.11
N GLY A 530 22.93 28.90 -6.80
CA GLY A 530 21.68 29.15 -7.50
C GLY A 530 20.63 28.97 -6.40
N PHE A 531 19.98 30.04 -5.93
CA PHE A 531 19.00 29.91 -4.84
C PHE A 531 17.78 29.16 -5.34
N VAL A 532 17.33 28.16 -4.60
CA VAL A 532 16.09 27.44 -4.87
C VAL A 532 15.05 27.85 -3.87
N ARG A 533 13.86 28.18 -4.39
CA ARG A 533 12.69 28.46 -3.59
C ARG A 533 12.11 27.15 -3.10
N GLY A 534 11.69 27.10 -1.85
CA GLY A 534 11.01 25.96 -1.29
C GLY A 534 9.95 26.37 -0.29
N LEU A 535 9.21 25.38 0.15
CA LEU A 535 8.20 25.51 1.16
C LEU A 535 8.66 24.73 2.40
N GLU A 536 8.80 25.43 3.51
CA GLU A 536 8.99 24.78 4.81
C GLU A 536 7.62 24.60 5.46
N LEU A 537 7.28 23.37 5.80
CA LEU A 537 6.03 22.96 6.40
C LEU A 537 6.31 22.53 7.83
N THR A 538 5.66 23.17 8.80
CA THR A 538 5.71 22.76 10.20
C THR A 538 4.38 22.14 10.60
N LEU A 539 4.43 20.86 10.96
CA LEU A 539 3.27 20.10 11.41
C LEU A 539 3.35 19.88 12.92
N ASP A 540 2.31 20.32 13.63
CA ASP A 540 2.13 20.11 15.05
C ASP A 540 1.36 18.82 15.30
N ILE A 541 1.96 17.90 16.05
CA ILE A 541 1.35 16.62 16.41
C ILE A 541 1.14 16.53 17.92
N ASP A 542 -0.03 16.03 18.30
CA ASP A 542 -0.33 15.53 19.64
C ASP A 542 0.10 14.06 19.75
N GLU A 543 1.21 13.81 20.45
CA GLU A 543 1.78 12.46 20.64
C GLU A 543 0.80 11.47 21.27
N ARG A 544 -0.18 11.95 22.06
CA ARG A 544 -1.15 11.09 22.76
C ARG A 544 -2.10 10.37 21.79
N ASN A 545 -2.20 10.85 20.55
CA ASN A 545 -3.02 10.24 19.51
C ASN A 545 -2.25 9.21 18.67
N PHE A 546 -0.95 9.03 18.90
CA PHE A 546 -0.08 8.11 18.17
C PHE A 546 0.32 6.88 19.00
N VAL A 547 -0.49 6.48 20.00
CA VAL A 547 -0.16 5.33 20.86
C VAL A 547 0.05 4.06 20.04
N GLY A 548 1.22 3.44 20.18
CA GLY A 548 1.60 2.24 19.42
C GLY A 548 2.05 2.49 17.99
N THR A 549 2.20 3.74 17.58
CA THR A 549 2.71 4.16 16.26
C THR A 549 3.75 5.25 16.43
N SER A 550 4.65 5.44 15.46
CA SER A 550 5.67 6.48 15.55
C SER A 550 5.26 7.72 14.75
N PRO A 551 5.08 8.89 15.39
CA PRO A 551 4.91 10.17 14.68
C PRO A 551 6.06 10.47 13.71
N LEU A 552 7.25 9.92 13.98
CA LEU A 552 8.44 10.12 13.15
C LEU A 552 8.42 9.23 11.91
N VAL A 553 7.90 8.00 12.00
CA VAL A 553 7.67 7.18 10.80
C VAL A 553 6.60 7.85 9.92
N PHE A 554 5.51 8.30 10.53
CA PHE A 554 4.47 9.09 9.85
C PHE A 554 5.06 10.34 9.18
N GLY A 555 5.88 11.11 9.89
CA GLY A 555 6.58 12.28 9.36
C GLY A 555 7.51 11.92 8.18
N GLY A 556 8.18 10.77 8.22
CA GLY A 556 9.00 10.28 7.10
C GLY A 556 8.21 9.97 5.85
N VAL A 557 7.00 9.39 6.01
CA VAL A 557 6.06 9.16 4.91
C VAL A 557 5.54 10.49 4.37
N LEU A 558 5.10 11.38 5.27
CA LEU A 558 4.54 12.67 4.90
C LEU A 558 5.58 13.57 4.23
N SER A 559 6.84 13.53 4.65
CA SER A 559 7.92 14.30 4.02
C SER A 559 8.08 13.92 2.55
N ARG A 560 8.04 12.63 2.21
CA ARG A 560 8.12 12.15 0.82
C ARG A 560 6.87 12.45 0.03
N PHE A 561 5.70 12.30 0.66
CA PHE A 561 4.44 12.72 0.07
C PHE A 561 4.47 14.20 -0.33
N LEU A 562 4.83 15.09 0.60
CA LEU A 562 4.92 16.54 0.35
C LEU A 562 6.03 16.89 -0.65
N GLY A 563 7.16 16.16 -0.63
CA GLY A 563 8.24 16.31 -1.61
C GLY A 563 7.78 16.06 -3.04
N LEU A 564 6.85 15.13 -3.25
CA LEU A 564 6.27 14.82 -4.56
C LEU A 564 5.17 15.80 -5.01
N TYR A 565 4.77 16.74 -4.14
CA TYR A 565 3.74 17.75 -4.41
C TYR A 565 4.28 19.15 -4.73
N VAL A 566 5.60 19.33 -4.75
CA VAL A 566 6.20 20.64 -5.10
C VAL A 566 6.36 20.82 -6.60
N ASN A 567 6.28 22.07 -7.03
CA ASN A 567 6.54 22.45 -8.42
C ASN A 567 7.97 22.13 -8.85
N VAL A 568 8.16 22.02 -10.18
CA VAL A 568 9.49 21.89 -10.79
C VAL A 568 10.39 23.04 -10.31
N ASN A 569 11.62 22.72 -9.90
CA ASN A 569 12.60 23.66 -9.31
C ASN A 569 12.19 24.25 -7.95
N ALA A 570 11.35 23.56 -7.19
CA ALA A 570 11.10 23.85 -5.79
C ALA A 570 11.42 22.66 -4.88
N PHE A 571 11.57 22.90 -3.58
CA PHE A 571 11.68 21.85 -2.58
C PHE A 571 10.61 21.97 -1.50
N ALA A 572 10.25 20.86 -0.87
CA ALA A 572 9.52 20.85 0.40
C ALA A 572 10.46 20.43 1.53
N GLN A 573 10.27 21.01 2.71
CA GLN A 573 10.94 20.58 3.93
C GLN A 573 9.91 20.40 5.04
N LEU A 574 9.78 19.19 5.55
CA LEU A 574 8.91 18.92 6.70
C LEU A 574 9.68 19.13 8.01
N ARG A 575 9.07 19.85 8.93
CA ARG A 575 9.44 19.97 10.34
C ARG A 575 8.30 19.45 11.18
N LEU A 576 8.60 18.52 12.07
CA LEU A 576 7.62 18.02 13.02
C LEU A 576 7.85 18.65 14.38
N ARG A 577 6.78 19.15 14.99
CA ARG A 577 6.77 19.67 16.36
C ARG A 577 5.79 18.85 17.19
N SER A 578 6.23 18.46 18.38
CA SER A 578 5.35 17.89 19.39
C SER A 578 4.73 18.99 20.24
N VAL A 579 3.42 18.87 20.49
CA VAL A 579 2.69 19.76 21.41
C VAL A 579 3.12 19.54 22.86
N GLN A 580 3.55 18.33 23.21
CA GLN A 580 4.00 17.97 24.55
C GLN A 580 5.40 18.47 24.87
N ARG A 581 6.31 18.49 23.87
CA ARG A 581 7.74 18.70 24.09
C ARG A 581 8.20 20.13 23.82
N GLY A 582 7.46 20.87 23.00
CA GLY A 582 7.88 22.18 22.50
C GLY A 582 9.09 22.09 21.55
N GLY A 583 9.26 23.13 20.71
CA GLY A 583 10.36 23.17 19.74
C GLY A 583 10.22 22.19 18.56
N ILE A 584 11.23 22.16 17.69
CA ILE A 584 11.25 21.25 16.54
C ILE A 584 11.75 19.89 17.03
N TRP A 585 10.94 18.85 16.83
CA TRP A 585 11.27 17.48 17.22
C TRP A 585 12.17 16.81 16.18
N LYS A 586 11.83 16.90 14.90
CA LYS A 586 12.65 16.42 13.80
C LYS A 586 12.45 17.29 12.56
N THR A 587 13.52 17.48 11.81
CA THR A 587 13.49 18.09 10.48
C THR A 587 13.95 17.03 9.47
N TRP A 588 13.17 16.83 8.40
CA TRP A 588 13.57 15.94 7.31
C TRP A 588 14.41 16.68 6.27
N PRO A 589 15.17 15.94 5.43
CA PRO A 589 15.86 16.51 4.29
C PRO A 589 14.90 17.29 3.38
N ARG A 590 15.44 18.26 2.66
CA ARG A 590 14.69 19.02 1.65
C ARG A 590 14.52 18.14 0.43
N LEU A 591 13.29 17.95 -0.03
CA LEU A 591 12.99 17.07 -1.16
C LEU A 591 12.46 17.89 -2.35
N ALA A 592 13.03 17.69 -3.52
CA ALA A 592 12.49 18.12 -4.81
C ALA A 592 12.00 16.87 -5.56
N GLY A 593 10.71 16.56 -5.43
CA GLY A 593 10.19 15.25 -5.82
C GLY A 593 10.69 14.16 -4.87
N ASN A 594 11.30 13.12 -5.44
CA ASN A 594 11.90 12.00 -4.69
C ASN A 594 13.39 12.20 -4.38
N GLN A 595 13.99 13.34 -4.76
CA GLN A 595 15.43 13.55 -4.61
C GLN A 595 15.72 14.58 -3.52
N PRO A 596 16.71 14.31 -2.64
CA PRO A 596 17.18 15.31 -1.70
C PRO A 596 17.87 16.45 -2.44
N VAL A 597 17.65 17.66 -1.96
CA VAL A 597 18.34 18.86 -2.45
C VAL A 597 19.62 19.05 -1.63
N LEU A 598 20.77 18.77 -2.25
CA LEU A 598 22.11 18.83 -1.65
C LEU A 598 22.71 20.24 -1.67
#